data_AF-A0A345RKE4-F1
#
_entry.id   AF-A0A345RKE4-F1
#
_cell.length_a   1.000
_cell.length_b   1.000
_cell.length_c   1.000
_cell.angle_alpha   90.00
_cell.angle_beta   90.00
_cell.angle_gamma   90.00
#
_symmetry.space_group_name_H-M   'P 1'
#
loop_
_entity.id
_entity.type
_entity.pdbx_description
1 polymer ?
#
loop_
_entity_poly.entity_id
_entity_poly.type
_entity_poly.pdbx_seq_one_letter_code
_entity_poly.pdbx_strand_id
1 'polypeptide(L)'
;MSGLQPKCLEKPTPVIARFDDLFTPGGIAFSAENPHLVLHIADSHSDVEPSPALTGKAMKVKPPLRFEGAEHTAIGDNTRLRFVEDAEPVLAQNVPLHLPNGLALTYGQVLALGGDFYGIADRPINEGATPADRLQRFSAAFDTLAALPASKAEAPQVLAIMQKEIDAVKQAIKDGKPPHEAYDALGDTLSEEWNKITGGGSFVSALFPLGRYLKLAANNADHFGEWARQAYIAGHTAALQTAAAAHASQDELQLERAYAMNAFADHYLTDLFSSGHLRVPRKAMAAVVTPSDLGSLITRFMHDEDSKFGLKVRNGHGEQWRAFGDKRYFDATDADNRNQVNLAVQDSADEVYAAYSSGNVPTTFNALQRLPDLTFVMSLTNNFSPLFRLQGNKVLRRKDVNNLNDTATVDDWWGWSTYLLLKDYHPTGNTN
;
A
#
# COMPACT_ATOMS: atom_id res chain seq x y z
N MET A 1 -25.53 -3.60 72.73
CA MET A 1 -24.32 -3.72 71.89
C MET A 1 -24.44 -4.97 71.04
N SER A 2 -24.55 -4.81 69.71
CA SER A 2 -24.18 -5.86 68.77
C SER A 2 -23.66 -5.16 67.51
N GLY A 3 -22.42 -5.46 67.17
CA GLY A 3 -21.61 -4.72 66.21
C GLY A 3 -22.00 -4.99 64.75
N LEU A 4 -22.10 -3.91 63.98
CA LEU A 4 -21.96 -3.95 62.53
C LEU A 4 -20.46 -3.84 62.21
N GLN A 5 -19.83 -4.97 61.91
CA GLN A 5 -18.54 -4.98 61.24
C GLN A 5 -18.75 -4.59 59.77
N PRO A 6 -18.03 -3.59 59.24
CA PRO A 6 -17.99 -3.38 57.80
C PRO A 6 -17.33 -4.60 57.15
N LYS A 7 -18.05 -5.28 56.25
CA LYS A 7 -17.47 -6.31 55.38
C LYS A 7 -16.31 -5.67 54.62
N CYS A 8 -15.11 -6.21 54.81
CA CYS A 8 -13.96 -5.87 53.98
C CYS A 8 -14.31 -6.30 52.55
N LEU A 9 -14.50 -5.33 51.65
CA LEU A 9 -14.57 -5.61 50.22
C LEU A 9 -13.18 -6.09 49.80
N GLU A 10 -13.05 -7.40 49.60
CA GLU A 10 -11.87 -7.98 48.95
C GLU A 10 -11.69 -7.28 47.60
N LYS A 11 -10.53 -6.67 47.38
CA LYS A 11 -10.20 -6.10 46.07
C LYS A 11 -10.11 -7.27 45.08
N PRO A 12 -10.92 -7.29 44.01
CA PRO A 12 -10.84 -8.37 43.03
C PRO A 12 -9.44 -8.41 42.43
N THR A 13 -8.86 -9.61 42.38
CA THR A 13 -7.56 -9.83 41.75
C THR A 13 -7.67 -9.53 40.26
N PRO A 14 -6.83 -8.65 39.70
CA PRO A 14 -6.87 -8.37 38.27
C PRO A 14 -6.54 -9.63 37.48
N VAL A 15 -7.32 -9.92 36.45
CA VAL A 15 -7.02 -10.98 35.47
C VAL A 15 -5.95 -10.44 34.54
N ILE A 16 -4.77 -11.04 34.58
CA ILE A 16 -3.66 -10.73 33.66
C ILE A 16 -3.67 -11.78 32.57
N ALA A 17 -3.93 -11.37 31.34
CA ALA A 17 -3.95 -12.22 30.15
C ALA A 17 -3.10 -11.59 29.05
N ARG A 18 -2.71 -12.37 28.05
CA ARG A 18 -2.05 -11.86 26.84
C ARG A 18 -3.10 -11.24 25.92
N PHE A 19 -2.71 -10.24 25.14
CA PHE A 19 -3.60 -9.61 24.16
C PHE A 19 -4.18 -10.65 23.19
N ASP A 20 -3.37 -11.62 22.77
CA ASP A 20 -3.77 -12.69 21.85
C ASP A 20 -4.87 -13.61 22.42
N ASP A 21 -5.00 -13.70 23.75
CA ASP A 21 -6.01 -14.56 24.41
C ASP A 21 -7.44 -14.07 24.13
N LEU A 22 -7.62 -12.78 23.80
CA LEU A 22 -8.90 -12.17 23.41
C LEU A 22 -9.48 -12.81 22.14
N PHE A 23 -8.62 -13.28 21.23
CA PHE A 23 -9.00 -13.80 19.92
C PHE A 23 -9.07 -15.33 19.89
N THR A 24 -8.84 -15.98 21.02
CA THR A 24 -9.03 -17.43 21.13
C THR A 24 -10.52 -17.78 21.23
N PRO A 25 -10.94 -19.00 20.83
CA PRO A 25 -12.33 -19.43 21.01
C PRO A 25 -12.84 -19.38 22.47
N GLY A 26 -11.92 -19.40 23.44
CA GLY A 26 -12.25 -19.30 24.87
C GLY A 26 -12.30 -17.87 25.42
N GLY A 27 -11.72 -16.89 24.72
CA GLY A 27 -11.62 -15.49 25.15
C GLY A 27 -10.95 -15.28 26.50
N ILE A 28 -11.12 -14.07 27.07
CA ILE A 28 -10.67 -13.74 28.43
C ILE A 28 -11.91 -13.70 29.34
N ALA A 29 -11.94 -14.57 30.35
CA ALA A 29 -13.01 -14.57 31.34
C ALA A 29 -12.92 -13.31 32.24
N PHE A 30 -13.99 -12.53 32.30
CA PHE A 30 -14.10 -11.38 33.21
C PHE A 30 -15.32 -11.53 34.13
N SER A 31 -15.23 -10.94 35.33
CA SER A 31 -16.32 -10.97 36.30
C SER A 31 -17.39 -9.95 35.96
N ALA A 32 -18.66 -10.36 35.94
CA ALA A 32 -19.79 -9.46 35.73
C ALA A 32 -19.93 -8.40 36.85
N GLU A 33 -19.31 -8.62 38.01
CA GLU A 33 -19.32 -7.66 39.13
C GLU A 33 -18.31 -6.52 38.97
N ASN A 34 -17.41 -6.57 37.97
CA ASN A 34 -16.42 -5.52 37.74
C ASN A 34 -16.08 -5.38 36.23
N PRO A 35 -16.90 -4.65 35.45
CA PRO A 35 -16.88 -4.66 33.97
C PRO A 35 -15.76 -3.79 33.35
N HIS A 36 -14.70 -3.48 34.10
CA HIS A 36 -13.63 -2.61 33.64
C HIS A 36 -12.43 -3.42 33.15
N LEU A 37 -12.12 -3.31 31.86
CA LEU A 37 -10.90 -3.83 31.26
C LEU A 37 -9.88 -2.68 31.17
N VAL A 38 -8.68 -2.86 31.73
CA VAL A 38 -7.56 -1.91 31.58
C VAL A 38 -6.49 -2.58 30.72
N LEU A 39 -6.30 -2.06 29.51
CA LEU A 39 -5.25 -2.51 28.61
C LEU A 39 -3.94 -1.82 28.98
N HIS A 40 -2.95 -2.58 29.42
CA HIS A 40 -1.62 -2.06 29.73
C HIS A 40 -0.67 -2.39 28.58
N ILE A 41 -0.46 -1.44 27.67
CA ILE A 41 0.55 -1.55 26.60
C ILE A 41 1.89 -1.19 27.25
N ALA A 42 2.74 -2.18 27.52
CA ALA A 42 4.09 -1.90 27.99
C ALA A 42 4.93 -1.45 26.81
N ASP A 43 5.41 -0.20 26.84
CA ASP A 43 6.46 0.27 25.93
C ASP A 43 7.66 -0.67 26.04
N SER A 44 7.99 -1.37 24.95
CA SER A 44 9.21 -2.15 24.87
C SER A 44 10.40 -1.20 24.76
N HIS A 45 10.96 -0.81 25.90
CA HIS A 45 12.33 -0.31 25.98
C HIS A 45 13.28 -1.45 25.61
N SER A 46 13.93 -1.31 24.46
CA SER A 46 14.97 -2.22 23.96
C SER A 46 16.30 -1.94 24.65
N ASP A 47 16.58 -2.64 25.74
CA ASP A 47 17.96 -2.87 26.20
C ASP A 47 18.51 -4.10 25.47
N VAL A 48 19.13 -3.88 24.31
CA VAL A 48 19.96 -4.89 23.64
C VAL A 48 21.27 -4.24 23.22
N GLU A 49 22.37 -4.66 23.85
CA GLU A 49 23.73 -4.30 23.43
C GLU A 49 24.03 -4.84 22.02
N PRO A 50 24.74 -4.07 21.16
CA PRO A 50 25.08 -4.51 19.81
C PRO A 50 26.19 -5.56 19.81
N SER A 51 25.94 -6.69 19.14
CA SER A 51 26.93 -7.75 18.88
C SER A 51 27.81 -7.38 17.67
N PRO A 52 29.12 -7.67 17.67
CA PRO A 52 30.04 -7.23 16.61
C PRO A 52 29.86 -8.02 15.31
N ALA A 53 29.85 -7.28 14.20
CA ALA A 53 29.66 -7.80 12.85
C ALA A 53 30.79 -8.74 12.39
N LEU A 54 30.42 -9.89 11.83
CA LEU A 54 31.32 -10.78 11.10
C LEU A 54 31.63 -10.23 9.70
N THR A 55 32.89 -10.33 9.32
CA THR A 55 33.42 -9.84 8.03
C THR A 55 33.14 -10.86 6.91
N GLY A 56 32.21 -10.53 6.02
CA GLY A 56 31.93 -11.27 4.79
C GLY A 56 32.28 -10.46 3.55
N LYS A 57 32.97 -11.08 2.57
CA LYS A 57 33.36 -10.44 1.29
C LYS A 57 32.12 -10.08 0.45
N ALA A 58 32.15 -8.89 -0.14
CA ALA A 58 31.09 -8.29 -0.94
C ALA A 58 30.65 -9.16 -2.14
N MET A 59 29.36 -9.50 -2.20
CA MET A 59 28.71 -10.03 -3.39
C MET A 59 28.24 -8.88 -4.29
N LYS A 60 28.31 -9.10 -5.61
CA LYS A 60 27.79 -8.18 -6.64
C LYS A 60 26.26 -8.19 -6.59
N VAL A 61 25.65 -7.30 -5.82
CA VAL A 61 24.19 -7.17 -5.72
C VAL A 61 23.72 -6.01 -6.59
N LYS A 62 22.77 -6.27 -7.49
CA LYS A 62 21.93 -5.24 -8.13
C LYS A 62 20.72 -5.00 -7.23
N PRO A 63 20.24 -3.76 -7.05
CA PRO A 63 19.11 -3.51 -6.17
C PRO A 63 17.81 -3.99 -6.82
N PRO A 64 16.90 -4.62 -6.06
CA PRO A 64 15.81 -5.39 -6.68
C PRO A 64 14.42 -4.77 -6.68
N LEU A 65 13.66 -4.76 -7.77
CA LEU A 65 12.29 -4.23 -7.75
C LEU A 65 11.36 -5.12 -6.88
N ARG A 66 10.63 -4.54 -5.92
CA ARG A 66 9.73 -5.23 -4.96
C ARG A 66 8.34 -4.59 -5.01
N PHE A 67 7.29 -5.39 -4.88
CA PHE A 67 5.87 -4.98 -4.85
C PHE A 67 5.11 -5.87 -3.87
N GLU A 68 4.15 -5.30 -3.13
CA GLU A 68 3.57 -5.89 -1.91
C GLU A 68 2.13 -6.37 -2.13
N GLY A 69 1.94 -7.30 -3.08
CA GLY A 69 0.62 -7.77 -3.49
C GLY A 69 -0.25 -8.36 -2.36
N ALA A 70 0.38 -8.91 -1.32
CA ALA A 70 -0.31 -9.40 -0.13
C ALA A 70 -1.05 -8.29 0.65
N GLU A 71 -0.47 -7.09 0.75
CA GLU A 71 -1.03 -5.97 1.51
C GLU A 71 -2.27 -5.42 0.79
N HIS A 72 -2.15 -5.20 -0.52
CA HIS A 72 -3.25 -4.81 -1.40
C HIS A 72 -4.41 -5.82 -1.35
N THR A 73 -4.11 -7.11 -1.44
CA THR A 73 -5.13 -8.17 -1.36
C THR A 73 -5.87 -8.09 -0.03
N ALA A 74 -5.14 -7.99 1.09
CA ALA A 74 -5.74 -7.93 2.42
C ALA A 74 -6.63 -6.69 2.63
N ILE A 75 -6.20 -5.53 2.13
CA ILE A 75 -7.00 -4.29 2.20
C ILE A 75 -8.32 -4.48 1.45
N GLY A 76 -8.26 -4.89 0.18
CA GLY A 76 -9.45 -5.00 -0.66
C GLY A 76 -10.38 -6.15 -0.25
N ASP A 77 -9.84 -7.26 0.25
CA ASP A 77 -10.64 -8.40 0.72
C ASP A 77 -11.43 -8.10 2.02
N ASN A 78 -10.97 -7.12 2.80
CA ASN A 78 -11.63 -6.64 4.01
C ASN A 78 -12.75 -5.61 3.73
N THR A 79 -12.86 -5.12 2.50
CA THR A 79 -13.93 -4.22 2.07
C THR A 79 -15.29 -4.93 2.07
N ARG A 80 -16.35 -4.19 2.39
CA ARG A 80 -17.73 -4.70 2.33
C ARG A 80 -18.44 -4.13 1.11
N LEU A 81 -18.95 -5.01 0.26
CA LEU A 81 -19.65 -4.67 -0.98
C LEU A 81 -21.16 -4.81 -0.81
N ARG A 82 -21.90 -3.82 -1.29
CA ARG A 82 -23.37 -3.82 -1.30
C ARG A 82 -23.88 -4.09 -2.71
N PHE A 83 -24.93 -4.89 -2.82
CA PHE A 83 -25.59 -5.18 -4.10
C PHE A 83 -27.08 -4.79 -4.06
N VAL A 84 -27.68 -4.81 -2.87
CA VAL A 84 -29.08 -4.50 -2.63
C VAL A 84 -29.19 -3.52 -1.46
N GLU A 85 -30.08 -2.53 -1.55
CA GLU A 85 -30.10 -1.35 -0.68
C GLU A 85 -30.28 -1.74 0.79
N ASP A 86 -31.26 -2.60 1.05
CA ASP A 86 -31.64 -3.05 2.40
C ASP A 86 -30.96 -4.36 2.84
N ALA A 87 -29.99 -4.88 2.07
CA ALA A 87 -29.28 -6.10 2.44
C ALA A 87 -28.00 -5.79 3.24
N GLU A 88 -27.57 -6.72 4.09
CA GLU A 88 -26.25 -6.63 4.72
C GLU A 88 -25.15 -6.69 3.65
N PRO A 89 -24.14 -5.81 3.71
CA PRO A 89 -23.05 -5.82 2.74
C PRO A 89 -22.13 -7.01 2.99
N VAL A 90 -21.66 -7.63 1.91
CA VAL A 90 -20.89 -8.88 1.91
C VAL A 90 -19.39 -8.56 1.90
N LEU A 91 -18.59 -9.30 2.66
CA LEU A 91 -17.13 -9.17 2.58
C LEU A 91 -16.62 -9.51 1.18
N ALA A 92 -15.79 -8.64 0.62
CA ALA A 92 -15.30 -8.72 -0.75
C ALA A 92 -14.51 -10.00 -1.04
N GLN A 93 -13.82 -10.57 -0.05
CA GLN A 93 -13.14 -11.87 -0.18
C GLN A 93 -14.08 -13.02 -0.59
N ASN A 94 -15.39 -12.88 -0.33
CA ASN A 94 -16.40 -13.90 -0.64
C ASN A 94 -17.18 -13.58 -1.92
N VAL A 95 -16.82 -12.52 -2.64
CA VAL A 95 -17.57 -12.02 -3.80
C VAL A 95 -16.68 -12.13 -5.05
N PRO A 96 -16.94 -13.11 -5.94
CA PRO A 96 -16.30 -13.12 -7.25
C PRO A 96 -16.89 -12.02 -8.14
N LEU A 97 -16.07 -11.07 -8.57
CA LEU A 97 -16.43 -10.06 -9.55
C LEU A 97 -16.11 -10.58 -10.96
N HIS A 98 -17.13 -10.70 -11.81
CA HIS A 98 -16.98 -11.26 -13.14
C HIS A 98 -16.50 -10.21 -14.15
N LEU A 99 -15.41 -10.52 -14.86
CA LEU A 99 -14.84 -9.67 -15.89
C LEU A 99 -15.24 -10.12 -17.31
N PRO A 100 -15.26 -9.21 -18.31
CA PRO A 100 -15.65 -9.54 -19.69
C PRO A 100 -14.89 -10.69 -20.35
N ASN A 101 -13.62 -10.91 -20.00
CA ASN A 101 -12.83 -12.05 -20.51
C ASN A 101 -13.13 -13.38 -19.81
N GLY A 102 -14.06 -13.41 -18.85
CA GLY A 102 -14.47 -14.58 -18.09
C GLY A 102 -13.55 -14.93 -16.92
N LEU A 103 -12.73 -13.98 -16.45
CA LEU A 103 -12.14 -14.04 -15.12
C LEU A 103 -13.23 -13.77 -14.06
N ALA A 104 -13.03 -14.35 -12.89
CA ALA A 104 -13.82 -14.08 -11.69
C ALA A 104 -12.82 -13.88 -10.54
N LEU A 105 -12.72 -12.65 -10.03
CA LEU A 105 -11.70 -12.24 -9.07
C LEU A 105 -12.34 -11.52 -7.90
N THR A 106 -11.78 -11.64 -6.69
CA THR A 106 -12.22 -10.79 -5.56
C THR A 106 -11.78 -9.35 -5.76
N TYR A 107 -12.38 -8.43 -5.00
CA TYR A 107 -11.94 -7.03 -4.96
C TYR A 107 -10.45 -6.90 -4.62
N GLY A 108 -9.99 -7.61 -3.57
CA GLY A 108 -8.58 -7.63 -3.18
C GLY A 108 -7.65 -8.14 -4.28
N GLN A 109 -8.05 -9.18 -5.00
CA GLN A 109 -7.28 -9.69 -6.14
C GLN A 109 -7.18 -8.66 -7.28
N VAL A 110 -8.27 -7.97 -7.62
CA VAL A 110 -8.22 -6.93 -8.66
C VAL A 110 -7.35 -5.75 -8.22
N LEU A 111 -7.45 -5.35 -6.94
CA LEU A 111 -6.64 -4.29 -6.34
C LEU A 111 -5.14 -4.64 -6.40
N ALA A 112 -4.75 -5.86 -6.02
CA ALA A 112 -3.35 -6.29 -6.05
C ALA A 112 -2.78 -6.51 -7.46
N LEU A 113 -3.65 -6.66 -8.47
CA LEU A 113 -3.24 -6.87 -9.87
C LEU A 113 -3.14 -5.55 -10.66
N GLY A 114 -3.94 -4.55 -10.30
CA GLY A 114 -3.96 -3.25 -10.96
C GLY A 114 -2.63 -2.52 -10.78
N GLY A 115 -2.20 -1.75 -11.78
CA GLY A 115 -0.99 -0.93 -11.73
C GLY A 115 0.33 -1.68 -11.83
N ASP A 116 0.48 -2.80 -11.12
CA ASP A 116 1.71 -3.58 -11.00
C ASP A 116 1.87 -4.67 -12.03
N PHE A 117 0.79 -5.41 -12.28
CA PHE A 117 0.80 -6.57 -13.18
C PHE A 117 0.03 -6.28 -14.47
N TYR A 118 -0.97 -5.42 -14.40
CA TYR A 118 -1.82 -5.03 -15.50
C TYR A 118 -1.86 -3.51 -15.65
N GLY A 119 -1.67 -3.06 -16.89
CA GLY A 119 -1.48 -1.67 -17.24
C GLY A 119 -0.73 -1.53 -18.56
N ILE A 120 -0.47 -0.29 -18.98
CA ILE A 120 0.25 0.02 -20.22
C ILE A 120 1.48 0.86 -19.86
N ALA A 121 2.64 0.22 -19.76
CA ALA A 121 3.89 0.86 -19.30
C ALA A 121 4.27 2.13 -20.08
N ASP A 122 4.05 2.17 -21.39
CA ASP A 122 4.39 3.34 -22.23
C ASP A 122 3.27 4.40 -22.26
N ARG A 123 2.15 4.16 -21.58
CA ARG A 123 1.00 5.07 -21.51
C ARG A 123 0.45 5.16 -20.08
N PRO A 124 1.27 5.58 -19.11
CA PRO A 124 0.79 5.80 -17.74
C PRO A 124 -0.37 6.80 -17.73
N ILE A 125 -1.22 6.65 -16.73
CA ILE A 125 -2.50 7.35 -16.59
C ILE A 125 -2.24 8.84 -16.36
N ASN A 126 -1.31 9.20 -15.48
CA ASN A 126 -0.97 10.57 -15.12
C ASN A 126 -0.45 11.43 -16.28
N GLU A 127 0.08 10.82 -17.34
CA GLU A 127 0.52 11.53 -18.55
C GLU A 127 -0.65 11.92 -19.47
N GLY A 128 -1.89 11.60 -19.10
CA GLY A 128 -3.07 12.11 -19.79
C GLY A 128 -3.22 13.62 -19.60
N ALA A 129 -3.27 14.36 -20.70
CA ALA A 129 -3.23 15.83 -20.68
C ALA A 129 -4.50 16.46 -20.08
N THR A 130 -5.63 15.76 -20.17
CA THR A 130 -6.94 16.20 -19.67
C THR A 130 -7.55 15.10 -18.79
N PRO A 131 -8.53 15.43 -17.92
CA PRO A 131 -9.27 14.41 -17.17
C PRO A 131 -9.86 13.30 -18.06
N ALA A 132 -10.36 13.65 -19.24
CA ALA A 132 -10.91 12.69 -20.20
C ALA A 132 -9.83 11.75 -20.79
N ASP A 133 -8.63 12.26 -21.09
CA ASP A 133 -7.50 11.45 -21.55
C ASP A 133 -7.04 10.49 -20.46
N ARG A 134 -6.95 10.95 -19.20
CA ARG A 134 -6.62 10.08 -18.05
C ARG A 134 -7.65 8.99 -17.85
N LEU A 135 -8.94 9.31 -17.96
CA LEU A 135 -10.02 8.32 -17.89
C LEU A 135 -9.87 7.27 -19.01
N GLN A 136 -9.60 7.68 -20.25
CA GLN A 136 -9.38 6.75 -21.35
C GLN A 136 -8.15 5.85 -21.13
N ARG A 137 -7.06 6.40 -20.58
CA ARG A 137 -5.85 5.64 -20.24
C ARG A 137 -6.11 4.63 -19.14
N PHE A 138 -6.83 5.03 -18.09
CA PHE A 138 -7.27 4.13 -17.03
C PHE A 138 -8.09 2.98 -17.61
N SER A 139 -9.12 3.27 -18.41
CA SER A 139 -9.96 2.21 -19.00
C SER A 139 -9.13 1.25 -19.87
N ALA A 140 -8.19 1.78 -20.65
CA ALA A 140 -7.28 0.94 -21.45
C ALA A 140 -6.34 0.09 -20.57
N ALA A 141 -5.87 0.61 -19.43
CA ALA A 141 -5.07 -0.14 -18.45
C ALA A 141 -5.90 -1.26 -17.80
N PHE A 142 -7.11 -0.95 -17.33
CA PHE A 142 -8.04 -1.93 -16.77
C PHE A 142 -8.39 -3.03 -17.77
N ASP A 143 -8.62 -2.69 -19.04
CA ASP A 143 -8.94 -3.66 -20.09
C ASP A 143 -7.79 -4.64 -20.35
N THR A 144 -6.53 -4.30 -20.00
CA THR A 144 -5.44 -5.28 -20.05
C THR A 144 -5.65 -6.44 -19.08
N LEU A 145 -6.35 -6.23 -17.96
CA LEU A 145 -6.78 -7.29 -17.04
C LEU A 145 -8.13 -7.89 -17.48
N ALA A 146 -9.11 -7.01 -17.75
CA ALA A 146 -10.52 -7.39 -17.80
C ALA A 146 -11.02 -7.86 -19.17
N ALA A 147 -10.37 -7.48 -20.27
CA ALA A 147 -10.85 -7.73 -21.63
C ALA A 147 -9.97 -8.70 -22.44
N LEU A 148 -8.67 -8.77 -22.15
CA LEU A 148 -7.76 -9.61 -22.93
C LEU A 148 -7.92 -11.10 -22.61
N PRO A 149 -8.05 -11.99 -23.62
CA PRO A 149 -8.13 -13.44 -23.40
C PRO A 149 -6.89 -14.04 -22.73
N ALA A 150 -5.70 -13.50 -23.02
CA ALA A 150 -4.44 -13.98 -22.44
C ALA A 150 -4.41 -13.80 -20.90
N SER A 151 -5.01 -12.71 -20.40
CA SER A 151 -5.05 -12.39 -18.98
C SER A 151 -5.84 -13.42 -18.18
N LYS A 152 -6.82 -14.09 -18.80
CA LYS A 152 -7.57 -15.19 -18.17
C LYS A 152 -6.66 -16.35 -17.73
N ALA A 153 -5.65 -16.67 -18.53
CA ALA A 153 -4.71 -17.75 -18.22
C ALA A 153 -3.54 -17.27 -17.33
N GLU A 154 -3.17 -16.00 -17.45
CA GLU A 154 -2.00 -15.43 -16.79
C GLU A 154 -2.29 -14.96 -15.35
N ALA A 155 -3.42 -14.29 -15.09
CA ALA A 155 -3.75 -13.75 -13.77
C ALA A 155 -3.72 -14.82 -12.65
N PRO A 156 -4.26 -16.05 -12.83
CA PRO A 156 -4.14 -17.09 -11.81
C PRO A 156 -2.69 -17.50 -11.51
N GLN A 157 -1.77 -17.39 -12.49
CA GLN A 157 -0.35 -17.69 -12.27
C GLN A 157 0.34 -16.58 -11.47
N VAL A 158 -0.01 -15.31 -11.74
CA VAL A 158 0.44 -14.16 -10.94
C VAL A 158 0.00 -14.33 -9.48
N LEU A 159 -1.28 -14.61 -9.27
CA LEU A 159 -1.87 -14.80 -7.95
C LEU A 159 -1.28 -16.02 -7.22
N ALA A 160 -0.94 -17.10 -7.93
CA ALA A 160 -0.28 -18.25 -7.30
C ALA A 160 1.12 -17.93 -6.76
N ILE A 161 1.87 -17.05 -7.42
CA ILE A 161 3.17 -16.56 -6.91
C ILE A 161 2.95 -15.62 -5.72
N MET A 162 1.96 -14.73 -5.81
CA MET A 162 1.56 -13.84 -4.70
C MET A 162 1.12 -14.63 -3.46
N GLN A 163 0.48 -15.77 -3.64
CA GLN A 163 0.10 -16.64 -2.51
C GLN A 163 1.32 -17.12 -1.71
N LYS A 164 2.49 -17.30 -2.35
CA LYS A 164 3.73 -17.66 -1.64
C LYS A 164 4.17 -16.55 -0.68
N GLU A 165 4.00 -15.29 -1.07
CA GLU A 165 4.25 -14.12 -0.22
C GLU A 165 3.29 -14.11 0.96
N ILE A 166 1.99 -14.22 0.69
CA ILE A 166 0.93 -14.27 1.71
C ILE A 166 1.20 -15.40 2.72
N ASP A 167 1.58 -16.59 2.25
CA ASP A 167 1.86 -17.74 3.11
C ASP A 167 3.09 -17.51 3.99
N ALA A 168 4.15 -16.88 3.46
CA ALA A 168 5.34 -16.54 4.23
C ALA A 168 5.04 -15.51 5.34
N VAL A 169 4.26 -14.48 5.03
CA VAL A 169 3.81 -13.46 6.00
C VAL A 169 2.95 -14.10 7.09
N LYS A 170 1.95 -14.92 6.71
CA LYS A 170 1.11 -15.65 7.67
C LYS A 170 1.94 -16.57 8.56
N GLN A 171 2.96 -17.22 8.01
CA GLN A 171 3.85 -18.08 8.78
C GLN A 171 4.71 -17.26 9.76
N ALA A 172 5.23 -16.10 9.37
CA ALA A 172 5.96 -15.20 10.27
C ALA A 172 5.08 -14.75 11.44
N ILE A 173 3.84 -14.33 11.17
CA ILE A 173 2.86 -13.97 12.21
C ILE A 173 2.62 -15.15 13.16
N LYS A 174 2.39 -16.35 12.63
CA LYS A 174 2.15 -17.57 13.42
C LYS A 174 3.35 -17.92 14.32
N ASP A 175 4.55 -17.65 13.85
CA ASP A 175 5.80 -17.89 14.58
C ASP A 175 6.12 -16.77 15.60
N GLY A 176 5.27 -15.73 15.71
CA GLY A 176 5.51 -14.57 16.57
C GLY A 176 6.65 -13.68 16.10
N LYS A 177 7.04 -13.76 14.83
CA LYS A 177 8.06 -12.91 14.21
C LYS A 177 7.43 -11.66 13.62
N PRO A 178 8.18 -10.54 13.53
CA PRO A 178 7.72 -9.37 12.79
C PRO A 178 7.40 -9.73 11.34
N PRO A 179 6.20 -9.43 10.83
CA PRO A 179 5.78 -9.79 9.47
C PRO A 179 6.73 -9.26 8.38
N HIS A 180 7.30 -8.07 8.58
CA HIS A 180 8.22 -7.49 7.62
C HIS A 180 9.47 -8.36 7.33
N GLU A 181 9.90 -9.21 8.29
CA GLU A 181 11.03 -10.13 8.10
C GLU A 181 10.75 -11.19 7.04
N ALA A 182 9.47 -11.52 6.78
CA ALA A 182 9.10 -12.46 5.73
C ALA A 182 9.48 -11.92 4.33
N TYR A 183 9.23 -10.64 4.07
CA TYR A 183 9.60 -10.00 2.80
C TYR A 183 11.11 -9.92 2.63
N ASP A 184 11.86 -9.69 3.71
CA ASP A 184 13.33 -9.70 3.65
C ASP A 184 13.89 -11.10 3.36
N ALA A 185 13.26 -12.15 3.90
CA ALA A 185 13.63 -13.54 3.64
C ALA A 185 13.28 -14.01 2.22
N LEU A 186 12.15 -13.57 1.67
CA LEU A 186 11.75 -13.88 0.29
C LEU A 186 12.69 -13.24 -0.74
N GLY A 187 13.21 -12.05 -0.43
CA GLY A 187 14.08 -11.33 -1.34
C GLY A 187 13.40 -11.12 -2.70
N ASP A 188 14.09 -11.47 -3.79
CA ASP A 188 13.68 -11.06 -5.14
C ASP A 188 13.20 -12.23 -6.00
N THR A 189 13.12 -13.42 -5.40
CA THR A 189 12.76 -14.63 -6.13
C THR A 189 11.35 -14.52 -6.73
N LEU A 190 10.43 -13.82 -6.06
CA LEU A 190 9.08 -13.60 -6.55
C LEU A 190 9.07 -12.66 -7.75
N SER A 191 9.82 -11.54 -7.70
CA SER A 191 9.98 -10.62 -8.83
C SER A 191 10.56 -11.28 -10.07
N GLU A 192 11.47 -12.24 -9.91
CA GLU A 192 12.00 -13.07 -10.99
C GLU A 192 10.94 -13.98 -11.62
N GLU A 193 10.09 -14.62 -10.80
CA GLU A 193 8.99 -15.46 -11.28
C GLU A 193 7.92 -14.61 -11.99
N TRP A 194 7.52 -13.49 -11.39
CA TRP A 194 6.57 -12.52 -11.97
C TRP A 194 7.05 -11.95 -13.29
N ASN A 195 8.34 -11.62 -13.41
CA ASN A 195 8.91 -11.17 -14.67
C ASN A 195 8.76 -12.23 -15.77
N LYS A 196 9.03 -13.50 -15.47
CA LYS A 196 8.91 -14.60 -16.45
C LYS A 196 7.47 -14.77 -16.92
N ILE A 197 6.50 -14.85 -16.00
CA ILE A 197 5.11 -15.10 -16.38
C ILE A 197 4.50 -13.93 -17.15
N THR A 198 4.99 -12.70 -16.94
CA THR A 198 4.55 -11.50 -17.67
C THR A 198 5.35 -11.25 -18.96
N GLY A 199 5.99 -12.28 -19.51
CA GLY A 199 6.65 -12.27 -20.82
C GLY A 199 8.10 -11.79 -20.82
N GLY A 200 8.75 -11.75 -19.66
CA GLY A 200 10.16 -11.43 -19.49
C GLY A 200 11.05 -12.66 -19.24
N GLY A 201 12.30 -12.38 -18.89
CA GLY A 201 13.28 -13.40 -18.53
C GLY A 201 13.82 -14.19 -19.73
N SER A 202 14.96 -14.84 -19.52
CA SER A 202 15.69 -15.65 -20.49
C SER A 202 16.40 -16.81 -19.80
N PHE A 203 17.02 -17.68 -20.59
CA PHE A 203 17.81 -18.79 -20.06
C PHE A 203 19.04 -18.35 -19.24
N VAL A 204 19.53 -17.12 -19.44
CA VAL A 204 20.70 -16.57 -18.71
C VAL A 204 20.33 -15.60 -17.60
N SER A 205 19.11 -15.08 -17.58
CA SER A 205 18.67 -14.10 -16.59
C SER A 205 17.17 -14.13 -16.41
N ALA A 206 16.71 -14.32 -15.17
CA ALA A 206 15.29 -14.24 -14.86
C ALA A 206 14.72 -12.82 -15.01
N LEU A 207 15.56 -11.79 -14.94
CA LEU A 207 15.15 -10.38 -14.98
C LEU A 207 15.19 -9.79 -16.39
N PHE A 208 15.93 -10.38 -17.34
CA PHE A 208 16.10 -9.82 -18.70
C PHE A 208 15.75 -10.83 -19.79
N PRO A 209 14.97 -10.42 -20.83
CA PRO A 209 14.34 -9.11 -21.03
C PRO A 209 13.26 -8.77 -19.97
N LEU A 210 12.86 -7.50 -19.91
CA LEU A 210 11.80 -7.05 -19.00
C LEU A 210 10.43 -7.49 -19.52
N GLY A 211 9.71 -8.25 -18.71
CA GLY A 211 8.29 -8.55 -18.86
C GLY A 211 7.43 -7.35 -18.47
N ARG A 212 6.11 -7.49 -18.61
CA ARG A 212 5.17 -6.38 -18.33
C ARG A 212 5.30 -5.87 -16.89
N TYR A 213 5.45 -6.75 -15.91
CA TYR A 213 5.63 -6.39 -14.50
C TYR A 213 6.82 -5.43 -14.29
N LEU A 214 8.02 -5.80 -14.76
CA LEU A 214 9.21 -4.94 -14.61
C LEU A 214 9.15 -3.67 -15.47
N LYS A 215 8.43 -3.69 -16.59
CA LYS A 215 8.20 -2.49 -17.42
C LYS A 215 7.29 -1.49 -16.71
N LEU A 216 6.20 -1.96 -16.10
CA LEU A 216 5.32 -1.13 -15.28
C LEU A 216 6.10 -0.53 -14.13
N ALA A 217 6.88 -1.34 -13.41
CA ALA A 217 7.75 -0.88 -12.33
C ALA A 217 8.77 0.20 -12.73
N ALA A 218 9.27 0.14 -13.98
CA ALA A 218 10.23 1.12 -14.49
C ALA A 218 9.58 2.49 -14.77
N ASN A 219 8.32 2.51 -15.23
CA ASN A 219 7.55 3.71 -15.54
C ASN A 219 6.26 3.81 -14.71
N ASN A 220 6.44 3.92 -13.39
CA ASN A 220 5.36 3.85 -12.39
C ASN A 220 5.10 5.21 -11.70
N ALA A 221 5.13 6.33 -12.42
CA ALA A 221 4.81 7.62 -11.81
C ALA A 221 3.40 7.65 -11.19
N ASP A 222 2.46 6.86 -11.74
CA ASP A 222 1.09 6.66 -11.24
C ASP A 222 1.00 6.12 -9.81
N HIS A 223 2.10 5.69 -9.21
CA HIS A 223 2.13 5.19 -7.82
C HIS A 223 2.41 6.29 -6.80
N PHE A 224 2.87 7.47 -7.24
CA PHE A 224 3.48 8.45 -6.34
C PHE A 224 2.68 9.75 -6.24
N GLY A 225 2.33 10.14 -5.00
CA GLY A 225 1.80 11.44 -4.63
C GLY A 225 0.65 11.93 -5.52
N GLU A 226 0.76 13.15 -6.04
CA GLU A 226 -0.31 13.76 -6.84
C GLU A 226 -0.61 12.97 -8.13
N TRP A 227 0.33 12.17 -8.63
CA TRP A 227 0.11 11.34 -9.82
C TRP A 227 -0.75 10.12 -9.51
N ALA A 228 -0.53 9.46 -8.36
CA ALA A 228 -1.43 8.40 -7.86
C ALA A 228 -2.82 8.92 -7.59
N ARG A 229 -2.91 10.11 -6.98
CA ARG A 229 -4.20 10.77 -6.78
C ARG A 229 -4.95 10.98 -8.09
N GLN A 230 -4.26 11.38 -9.16
CA GLN A 230 -4.86 11.55 -10.48
C GLN A 230 -5.26 10.23 -11.14
N ALA A 231 -4.46 9.17 -10.97
CA ALA A 231 -4.77 7.84 -11.46
C ALA A 231 -6.02 7.26 -10.76
N TYR A 232 -6.09 7.37 -9.43
CA TYR A 232 -7.27 7.04 -8.64
C TYR A 232 -8.49 7.82 -9.11
N ILE A 233 -8.41 9.16 -9.20
CA ILE A 233 -9.55 10.00 -9.63
C ILE A 233 -10.08 9.55 -10.99
N ALA A 234 -9.19 9.28 -11.96
CA ALA A 234 -9.59 8.81 -13.28
C ALA A 234 -10.32 7.46 -13.21
N GLY A 235 -9.78 6.53 -12.44
CA GLY A 235 -10.34 5.19 -12.30
C GLY A 235 -11.65 5.13 -11.53
N HIS A 236 -11.69 5.77 -10.36
CA HIS A 236 -12.88 5.89 -9.55
C HIS A 236 -14.01 6.61 -10.32
N THR A 237 -13.70 7.67 -11.07
CA THR A 237 -14.69 8.31 -11.95
C THR A 237 -15.26 7.34 -12.99
N ALA A 238 -14.42 6.52 -13.61
CA ALA A 238 -14.86 5.52 -14.59
C ALA A 238 -15.73 4.43 -13.95
N ALA A 239 -15.40 4.00 -12.73
CA ALA A 239 -16.21 3.07 -11.94
C ALA A 239 -17.58 3.66 -11.59
N LEU A 240 -17.63 4.89 -11.07
CA LEU A 240 -18.86 5.60 -10.74
C LEU A 240 -19.77 5.81 -11.97
N GLN A 241 -19.19 6.18 -13.12
CA GLN A 241 -19.93 6.31 -14.37
C GLN A 241 -20.53 4.96 -14.83
N THR A 242 -19.77 3.87 -14.67
CA THR A 242 -20.23 2.51 -15.00
C THR A 242 -21.37 2.08 -14.07
N ALA A 243 -21.23 2.35 -12.76
CA ALA A 243 -22.25 2.08 -11.76
C ALA A 243 -23.53 2.88 -12.02
N ALA A 244 -23.43 4.20 -12.20
CA ALA A 244 -24.57 5.07 -12.46
C ALA A 244 -25.31 4.70 -13.75
N ALA A 245 -24.60 4.29 -14.80
CA ALA A 245 -25.21 3.83 -16.04
C ALA A 245 -26.04 2.54 -15.87
N ALA A 246 -25.70 1.70 -14.89
CA ALA A 246 -26.42 0.46 -14.59
C ALA A 246 -27.68 0.66 -13.73
N HIS A 247 -27.91 1.87 -13.21
CA HIS A 247 -29.08 2.19 -12.38
C HIS A 247 -30.41 1.84 -13.06
N ALA A 248 -30.60 2.23 -14.31
CA ALA A 248 -31.89 2.03 -14.99
C ALA A 248 -32.21 0.55 -15.26
N SER A 249 -31.19 -0.25 -15.53
CA SER A 249 -31.34 -1.69 -15.82
C SER A 249 -31.25 -2.57 -14.59
N GLN A 250 -30.76 -2.03 -13.46
CA GLN A 250 -30.42 -2.80 -12.26
C GLN A 250 -29.54 -4.02 -12.61
N ASP A 251 -28.58 -3.80 -13.51
CA ASP A 251 -27.71 -4.86 -14.02
C ASP A 251 -26.57 -5.11 -13.03
N GLU A 252 -26.72 -6.16 -12.21
CA GLU A 252 -25.73 -6.54 -11.20
C GLU A 252 -24.36 -6.86 -11.82
N LEU A 253 -24.28 -7.38 -13.06
CA LEU A 253 -22.98 -7.64 -13.70
C LEU A 253 -22.24 -6.34 -14.02
N GLN A 254 -22.98 -5.27 -14.33
CA GLN A 254 -22.39 -3.95 -14.53
C GLN A 254 -21.98 -3.30 -13.20
N LEU A 255 -22.67 -3.60 -12.09
CA LEU A 255 -22.21 -3.24 -10.76
C LEU A 255 -20.94 -4.00 -10.36
N GLU A 256 -20.86 -5.31 -10.61
CA GLU A 256 -19.64 -6.09 -10.41
C GLU A 256 -18.47 -5.52 -11.20
N ARG A 257 -18.70 -5.16 -12.47
CA ARG A 257 -17.70 -4.50 -13.31
C ARG A 257 -17.27 -3.15 -12.72
N ALA A 258 -18.22 -2.35 -12.24
CA ALA A 258 -17.91 -1.07 -11.59
C ALA A 258 -17.06 -1.28 -10.33
N TYR A 259 -17.37 -2.28 -9.50
CA TYR A 259 -16.53 -2.65 -8.37
C TYR A 259 -15.14 -3.11 -8.79
N ALA A 260 -15.00 -3.90 -9.86
CA ALA A 260 -13.69 -4.32 -10.35
C ALA A 260 -12.88 -3.12 -10.90
N MET A 261 -13.52 -2.18 -11.61
CA MET A 261 -12.87 -0.94 -12.01
C MET A 261 -12.44 -0.13 -10.79
N ASN A 262 -13.28 -0.08 -9.75
CA ASN A 262 -12.95 0.64 -8.53
C ASN A 262 -11.79 0.00 -7.77
N ALA A 263 -11.76 -1.33 -7.65
CA ALA A 263 -10.66 -2.07 -7.06
C ALA A 263 -9.33 -1.79 -7.78
N PHE A 264 -9.36 -1.78 -9.12
CA PHE A 264 -8.18 -1.45 -9.91
C PHE A 264 -7.74 0.01 -9.69
N ALA A 265 -8.67 0.94 -9.48
CA ALA A 265 -8.37 2.33 -9.13
C ALA A 265 -7.84 2.47 -7.70
N ASP A 266 -8.39 1.68 -6.77
CA ASP A 266 -8.02 1.67 -5.36
C ASP A 266 -6.60 1.20 -5.13
N HIS A 267 -5.98 0.47 -6.06
CA HIS A 267 -4.53 0.25 -6.05
C HIS A 267 -3.77 1.57 -5.81
N TYR A 268 -4.02 2.58 -6.65
CA TYR A 268 -3.42 3.91 -6.52
C TYR A 268 -3.91 4.68 -5.28
N LEU A 269 -5.11 4.38 -4.77
CA LEU A 269 -5.58 4.94 -3.50
C LEU A 269 -4.77 4.38 -2.34
N THR A 270 -4.52 3.08 -2.33
CA THR A 270 -3.79 2.38 -1.27
C THR A 270 -2.30 2.72 -1.26
N ASP A 271 -1.70 2.98 -2.43
CA ASP A 271 -0.33 3.54 -2.51
C ASP A 271 -0.21 4.83 -1.70
N LEU A 272 -1.25 5.67 -1.71
CA LEU A 272 -1.29 6.91 -0.94
C LEU A 272 -1.47 6.72 0.58
N PHE A 273 -1.47 5.49 1.08
CA PHE A 273 -1.31 5.18 2.51
C PHE A 273 0.05 4.57 2.83
N SER A 274 0.86 4.25 1.82
CA SER A 274 2.24 3.84 2.03
C SER A 274 3.17 5.05 1.95
N SER A 275 3.87 5.33 3.05
CA SER A 275 4.68 6.56 3.19
C SER A 275 5.77 6.72 2.13
N GLY A 276 6.29 5.60 1.59
CA GLY A 276 7.23 5.58 0.46
C GLY A 276 6.71 6.21 -0.83
N HIS A 277 5.40 6.31 -0.98
CA HIS A 277 4.75 6.84 -2.19
C HIS A 277 4.32 8.30 -2.06
N LEU A 278 4.32 8.86 -0.85
CA LEU A 278 3.73 10.18 -0.58
C LEU A 278 4.55 11.35 -1.11
N ARG A 279 5.86 11.34 -0.86
CA ARG A 279 6.74 12.51 -1.10
C ARG A 279 7.94 12.24 -2.00
N VAL A 280 8.08 11.02 -2.53
CA VAL A 280 9.15 10.69 -3.47
C VAL A 280 8.90 11.38 -4.82
N PRO A 281 9.84 12.21 -5.32
CA PRO A 281 9.64 12.96 -6.57
C PRO A 281 9.89 12.10 -7.82
N ARG A 282 9.18 10.97 -7.96
CA ARG A 282 9.42 9.91 -8.95
C ARG A 282 9.52 10.44 -10.39
N LYS A 283 8.50 11.17 -10.84
CA LYS A 283 8.44 11.72 -12.21
C LYS A 283 9.57 12.71 -12.49
N ALA A 284 9.83 13.63 -11.57
CA ALA A 284 10.89 14.62 -11.74
C ALA A 284 12.28 13.97 -11.72
N MET A 285 12.46 12.91 -10.94
CA MET A 285 13.71 12.15 -10.89
C MET A 285 14.02 11.43 -12.20
N ALA A 286 13.01 10.84 -12.85
CA ALA A 286 13.16 10.25 -14.18
C ALA A 286 13.59 11.28 -15.24
N ALA A 287 13.22 12.55 -15.07
CA ALA A 287 13.58 13.63 -16.00
C ALA A 287 15.00 14.19 -15.80
N VAL A 288 15.55 14.14 -14.59
CA VAL A 288 16.87 14.74 -14.28
C VAL A 288 18.02 13.74 -14.22
N VAL A 289 17.74 12.43 -14.10
CA VAL A 289 18.76 11.38 -14.04
C VAL A 289 18.79 10.62 -15.36
N THR A 290 19.99 10.48 -15.93
CA THR A 290 20.22 9.67 -17.14
C THR A 290 21.14 8.47 -16.83
N PRO A 291 20.73 7.24 -17.18
CA PRO A 291 19.43 6.85 -17.74
C PRO A 291 18.29 7.03 -16.73
N SER A 292 17.05 7.20 -17.19
CA SER A 292 15.86 7.38 -16.34
C SER A 292 15.69 6.23 -15.33
N ASP A 293 15.99 5.00 -15.75
CA ASP A 293 15.95 3.81 -14.91
C ASP A 293 16.87 3.92 -13.69
N LEU A 294 18.00 4.63 -13.82
CA LEU A 294 18.85 4.94 -12.67
C LEU A 294 18.11 5.88 -11.71
N GLY A 295 17.41 6.90 -12.21
CA GLY A 295 16.56 7.77 -11.39
C GLY A 295 15.51 6.98 -10.60
N SER A 296 14.86 6.02 -11.26
CA SER A 296 13.96 5.06 -10.64
C SER A 296 14.64 4.19 -9.57
N LEU A 297 15.89 3.79 -9.81
CA LEU A 297 16.66 3.00 -8.84
C LEU A 297 17.03 3.80 -7.59
N ILE A 298 17.52 5.04 -7.74
CA ILE A 298 17.96 5.84 -6.58
C ILE A 298 16.80 6.43 -5.79
N THR A 299 15.68 6.77 -6.42
CA THR A 299 14.47 7.20 -5.67
C THR A 299 13.94 6.11 -4.75
N ARG A 300 14.21 4.85 -5.07
CA ARG A 300 13.80 3.74 -4.21
C ARG A 300 14.42 3.78 -2.81
N PHE A 301 15.64 4.31 -2.66
CA PHE A 301 16.21 4.45 -1.31
C PHE A 301 15.37 5.39 -0.43
N MET A 302 14.80 6.45 -1.01
CA MET A 302 13.88 7.34 -0.29
C MET A 302 12.53 6.66 -0.05
N HIS A 303 12.01 5.93 -1.03
CA HIS A 303 10.80 5.13 -0.89
C HIS A 303 10.90 4.14 0.29
N ASP A 304 11.99 3.36 0.33
CA ASP A 304 12.21 2.34 1.36
C ASP A 304 12.53 3.00 2.73
N GLU A 305 13.23 4.15 2.73
CA GLU A 305 13.47 4.96 3.94
C GLU A 305 12.15 5.46 4.54
N ASP A 306 11.31 6.12 3.74
CA ASP A 306 10.03 6.65 4.19
C ASP A 306 9.09 5.52 4.61
N SER A 307 9.07 4.39 3.90
CA SER A 307 8.26 3.21 4.24
C SER A 307 8.69 2.59 5.58
N LYS A 308 10.00 2.42 5.79
CA LYS A 308 10.56 1.84 7.00
C LYS A 308 10.39 2.75 8.21
N PHE A 309 10.74 4.01 8.06
CA PHE A 309 10.79 4.94 9.19
C PHE A 309 9.51 5.71 9.39
N GLY A 310 8.50 5.58 8.52
CA GLY A 310 7.18 6.17 8.62
C GLY A 310 7.16 7.72 8.59
N LEU A 311 6.05 8.28 8.12
CA LEU A 311 5.83 9.73 8.10
C LEU A 311 4.66 10.10 9.00
N LYS A 312 4.79 11.19 9.74
CA LYS A 312 3.64 11.89 10.31
C LYS A 312 2.79 12.44 9.18
N VAL A 313 1.53 12.06 9.20
CA VAL A 313 0.53 12.44 8.21
C VAL A 313 -0.69 13.01 8.92
N ARG A 314 -1.51 13.69 8.12
CA ARG A 314 -2.85 14.14 8.52
C ARG A 314 -3.78 14.06 7.33
N ASN A 315 -5.09 13.99 7.54
CA ASN A 315 -6.08 13.98 6.46
C ASN A 315 -7.05 15.17 6.52
N GLY A 316 -8.01 15.20 5.58
CA GLY A 316 -9.04 16.23 5.49
C GLY A 316 -10.05 16.22 6.65
N HIS A 317 -10.14 15.12 7.40
CA HIS A 317 -10.94 15.04 8.63
C HIS A 317 -10.20 15.54 9.88
N GLY A 318 -8.93 15.93 9.75
CA GLY A 318 -8.11 16.42 10.85
C GLY A 318 -7.49 15.31 11.71
N GLU A 319 -7.63 14.05 11.33
CA GLU A 319 -6.96 12.92 11.96
C GLU A 319 -5.45 13.01 11.68
N GLN A 320 -4.64 12.57 12.64
CA GLN A 320 -3.17 12.55 12.53
C GLN A 320 -2.66 11.22 13.03
N TRP A 321 -1.75 10.62 12.27
CA TRP A 321 -1.13 9.35 12.63
C TRP A 321 0.26 9.25 12.00
N ARG A 322 0.92 8.13 12.26
CA ARG A 322 2.20 7.78 11.66
C ARG A 322 1.94 6.71 10.61
N ALA A 323 2.07 7.07 9.34
CA ALA A 323 1.94 6.13 8.23
C ALA A 323 3.29 5.46 7.99
N PHE A 324 3.36 4.13 8.14
CA PHE A 324 4.44 3.36 7.56
C PHE A 324 4.06 2.98 6.12
N GLY A 325 4.99 2.35 5.40
CA GLY A 325 4.78 2.00 4.00
C GLY A 325 4.95 0.53 3.70
N ASP A 326 5.30 0.24 2.46
CA ASP A 326 5.47 -1.09 1.91
C ASP A 326 6.19 -2.02 2.89
N LYS A 327 5.63 -3.23 3.06
CA LYS A 327 6.09 -4.32 3.96
C LYS A 327 5.72 -4.13 5.42
N ARG A 328 5.06 -3.01 5.77
CA ARG A 328 4.70 -2.67 7.16
C ARG A 328 3.23 -2.85 7.44
N TYR A 329 2.40 -3.15 6.44
CA TYR A 329 0.96 -3.28 6.64
C TYR A 329 0.64 -4.23 7.79
N PHE A 330 1.26 -5.42 7.83
CA PHE A 330 0.98 -6.40 8.89
C PHE A 330 1.72 -6.16 10.21
N ASP A 331 2.66 -5.20 10.27
CA ASP A 331 3.37 -4.89 11.53
C ASP A 331 2.41 -4.25 12.54
N ALA A 332 2.53 -4.61 13.82
CA ALA A 332 1.66 -4.05 14.87
C ALA A 332 1.72 -2.52 14.94
N THR A 333 2.88 -1.93 14.62
CA THR A 333 3.12 -0.48 14.62
C THR A 333 2.34 0.29 13.55
N ASP A 334 1.84 -0.38 12.51
CA ASP A 334 1.10 0.26 11.41
C ASP A 334 -0.43 0.19 11.58
N ALA A 335 -0.92 -0.14 12.79
CA ALA A 335 -2.35 -0.35 13.05
C ALA A 335 -3.22 0.88 12.72
N ASP A 336 -2.77 2.08 13.05
CA ASP A 336 -3.52 3.32 12.76
C ASP A 336 -3.61 3.55 11.25
N ASN A 337 -2.51 3.35 10.52
CA ASN A 337 -2.47 3.51 9.07
C ASN A 337 -3.34 2.46 8.37
N ARG A 338 -3.27 1.20 8.80
CA ARG A 338 -4.18 0.13 8.37
C ARG A 338 -5.64 0.50 8.54
N ASN A 339 -6.01 1.10 9.67
CA ASN A 339 -7.37 1.54 9.90
C ASN A 339 -7.78 2.63 8.89
N GLN A 340 -6.90 3.62 8.66
CA GLN A 340 -7.16 4.72 7.74
C GLN A 340 -7.33 4.26 6.28
N VAL A 341 -6.45 3.37 5.79
CA VAL A 341 -6.57 2.84 4.42
C VAL A 341 -7.83 1.99 4.24
N ASN A 342 -8.18 1.15 5.22
CA ASN A 342 -9.41 0.34 5.15
C ASN A 342 -10.67 1.23 5.11
N LEU A 343 -10.69 2.33 5.88
CA LEU A 343 -11.78 3.31 5.84
C LEU A 343 -11.85 4.03 4.49
N ALA A 344 -10.72 4.35 3.86
CA ALA A 344 -10.69 4.99 2.55
C ALA A 344 -11.17 4.08 1.42
N VAL A 345 -10.75 2.82 1.41
CA VAL A 345 -11.22 1.82 0.45
C VAL A 345 -12.71 1.50 0.68
N GLN A 346 -13.18 1.49 1.94
CA GLN A 346 -14.60 1.33 2.22
C GLN A 346 -15.42 2.51 1.69
N ASP A 347 -15.01 3.76 1.96
CA ASP A 347 -15.68 4.95 1.39
C ASP A 347 -15.71 4.88 -0.15
N SER A 348 -14.59 4.47 -0.78
CA SER A 348 -14.49 4.32 -2.24
C SER A 348 -15.51 3.30 -2.78
N ALA A 349 -15.63 2.13 -2.16
CA ALA A 349 -16.61 1.12 -2.57
C ALA A 349 -18.07 1.57 -2.30
N ASP A 350 -18.32 2.24 -1.18
CA ASP A 350 -19.66 2.75 -0.85
C ASP A 350 -20.12 3.81 -1.87
N GLU A 351 -19.20 4.63 -2.38
CA GLU A 351 -19.48 5.61 -3.44
C GLU A 351 -19.90 4.95 -4.76
N VAL A 352 -19.29 3.81 -5.12
CA VAL A 352 -19.71 3.01 -6.28
C VAL A 352 -21.14 2.54 -6.12
N TYR A 353 -21.50 2.01 -4.95
CA TYR A 353 -22.86 1.59 -4.69
C TYR A 353 -23.84 2.75 -4.69
N ALA A 354 -23.48 3.88 -4.07
CA ALA A 354 -24.33 5.08 -4.06
C ALA A 354 -24.59 5.59 -5.48
N ALA A 355 -23.60 5.54 -6.36
CA ALA A 355 -23.77 5.88 -7.77
C ALA A 355 -24.71 4.91 -8.50
N TYR A 356 -24.55 3.60 -8.26
CA TYR A 356 -25.45 2.57 -8.80
C TYR A 356 -26.89 2.74 -8.33
N SER A 357 -27.08 2.94 -7.03
CA SER A 357 -28.40 3.05 -6.40
C SER A 357 -29.13 4.33 -6.82
N SER A 358 -28.42 5.43 -7.02
CA SER A 358 -29.02 6.73 -7.34
C SER A 358 -29.02 7.10 -8.82
N GLY A 359 -28.20 6.44 -9.64
CA GLY A 359 -27.94 6.83 -11.03
C GLY A 359 -27.13 8.12 -11.19
N ASN A 360 -26.57 8.65 -10.10
CA ASN A 360 -25.83 9.92 -10.10
C ASN A 360 -24.35 9.71 -9.77
N VAL A 361 -23.48 10.44 -10.47
CA VAL A 361 -22.04 10.45 -10.18
C VAL A 361 -21.74 11.63 -9.24
N PRO A 362 -21.15 11.42 -8.05
CA PRO A 362 -20.78 12.50 -7.15
C PRO A 362 -19.68 13.39 -7.76
N THR A 363 -19.66 14.67 -7.40
CA THR A 363 -18.64 15.64 -7.83
C THR A 363 -17.45 15.75 -6.88
N THR A 364 -17.56 15.15 -5.69
CA THR A 364 -16.53 15.08 -4.65
C THR A 364 -16.46 13.66 -4.13
N PHE A 365 -15.27 13.19 -3.79
CA PHE A 365 -15.06 11.83 -3.28
C PHE A 365 -14.67 11.87 -1.79
N ASN A 366 -15.43 11.15 -0.95
CA ASN A 366 -15.20 10.97 0.48
C ASN A 366 -13.87 10.24 0.73
N ALA A 367 -13.56 9.23 -0.08
CA ALA A 367 -12.27 8.52 -0.01
C ALA A 367 -11.07 9.47 -0.10
N LEU A 368 -11.15 10.54 -0.92
CA LEU A 368 -10.09 11.54 -1.02
C LEU A 368 -9.93 12.40 0.23
N GLN A 369 -10.96 12.55 1.06
CA GLN A 369 -10.85 13.30 2.33
C GLN A 369 -10.04 12.55 3.38
N ARG A 370 -9.87 11.23 3.23
CA ARG A 370 -9.09 10.39 4.14
C ARG A 370 -7.61 10.33 3.80
N LEU A 371 -7.23 10.77 2.60
CA LEU A 371 -5.84 10.71 2.15
C LEU A 371 -4.92 11.57 3.03
N PRO A 372 -3.67 11.11 3.26
CA PRO A 372 -2.59 11.95 3.74
C PRO A 372 -2.43 13.24 2.91
N ASP A 373 -2.31 14.37 3.61
CA ASP A 373 -2.01 15.68 3.02
C ASP A 373 -0.57 15.68 2.47
N LEU A 374 -0.47 15.63 1.14
CA LEU A 374 0.80 15.60 0.40
C LEU A 374 1.67 16.86 0.62
N THR A 375 1.09 17.96 1.07
CA THR A 375 1.85 19.17 1.44
C THR A 375 2.38 19.04 2.87
N PHE A 376 1.60 18.47 3.78
CA PHE A 376 2.00 18.29 5.17
C PHE A 376 3.22 17.38 5.32
N VAL A 377 3.30 16.30 4.55
CA VAL A 377 4.42 15.34 4.59
C VAL A 377 5.76 15.93 4.12
N MET A 378 5.72 17.05 3.40
CA MET A 378 6.92 17.80 2.98
C MET A 378 7.49 18.69 4.09
N SER A 379 6.77 18.87 5.20
CA SER A 379 7.22 19.74 6.30
C SER A 379 8.39 19.13 7.07
N LEU A 380 9.52 19.86 7.08
CA LEU A 380 10.73 19.50 7.84
C LEU A 380 10.59 19.66 9.36
N THR A 381 9.51 20.31 9.83
CA THR A 381 9.25 20.42 11.27
C THR A 381 8.55 19.18 11.83
N ASN A 382 7.84 18.45 10.96
CA ASN A 382 6.96 17.35 11.37
C ASN A 382 7.54 15.99 11.03
N ASN A 383 8.43 15.94 10.04
CA ASN A 383 9.05 14.72 9.55
C ASN A 383 10.56 14.92 9.42
N PHE A 384 11.30 13.81 9.45
CA PHE A 384 12.71 13.82 9.07
C PHE A 384 12.88 14.32 7.63
N SER A 385 14.06 14.87 7.35
CA SER A 385 14.39 15.51 6.07
C SER A 385 14.23 14.50 4.94
N PRO A 386 13.64 14.80 3.79
CA PRO A 386 13.56 13.85 2.68
C PRO A 386 14.93 13.64 2.03
N LEU A 387 15.22 12.45 1.51
CA LEU A 387 16.47 12.18 0.79
C LEU A 387 16.53 12.96 -0.54
N PHE A 388 15.39 13.08 -1.23
CA PHE A 388 15.20 13.92 -2.42
C PHE A 388 14.00 14.82 -2.25
N ARG A 389 14.07 16.07 -2.70
CA ARG A 389 12.92 16.97 -2.72
C ARG A 389 12.92 17.90 -3.92
N LEU A 390 11.73 18.32 -4.33
CA LEU A 390 11.59 19.36 -5.35
C LEU A 390 11.65 20.75 -4.74
N GLN A 391 12.43 21.63 -5.38
CA GLN A 391 12.39 23.06 -5.14
C GLN A 391 12.39 23.80 -6.48
N GLY A 392 11.24 24.36 -6.85
CA GLY A 392 11.00 24.84 -8.21
C GLY A 392 11.18 23.70 -9.21
N ASN A 393 12.04 23.90 -10.23
CA ASN A 393 12.32 22.89 -11.25
C ASN A 393 13.54 22.01 -10.94
N LYS A 394 14.13 22.14 -9.74
CA LYS A 394 15.32 21.37 -9.36
C LYS A 394 14.93 20.23 -8.41
N VAL A 395 15.52 19.06 -8.65
CA VAL A 395 15.55 18.01 -7.63
C VAL A 395 16.80 18.20 -6.78
N LEU A 396 16.57 18.45 -5.50
CA LEU A 396 17.62 18.57 -4.51
C LEU A 396 17.80 17.23 -3.79
N ARG A 397 19.04 16.93 -3.40
CA ARG A 397 19.39 15.77 -2.59
C ARG A 397 19.84 16.22 -1.20
N ARG A 398 19.52 15.46 -0.15
CA ARG A 398 20.11 15.64 1.19
C ARG A 398 21.64 15.67 1.09
N LYS A 399 22.28 16.63 1.76
CA LYS A 399 23.74 16.82 1.65
C LYS A 399 24.48 15.65 2.29
N ASP A 400 24.24 15.40 3.56
CA ASP A 400 24.63 14.18 4.26
C ASP A 400 23.48 13.16 4.15
N VAL A 401 23.62 12.23 3.22
CA VAL A 401 22.59 11.20 2.99
C VAL A 401 22.38 10.31 4.21
N ASN A 402 23.40 10.09 5.05
CA ASN A 402 23.32 9.18 6.18
C ASN A 402 22.74 9.81 7.45
N ASN A 403 22.37 11.10 7.41
CA ASN A 403 21.75 11.80 8.53
C ASN A 403 20.30 12.16 8.19
N LEU A 404 19.33 11.46 8.79
CA LEU A 404 17.89 11.69 8.60
C LEU A 404 17.47 13.13 8.93
N ASN A 405 18.20 13.79 9.84
CA ASN A 405 17.89 15.14 10.28
C ASN A 405 18.65 16.23 9.52
N ASP A 406 19.49 15.88 8.52
CA ASP A 406 20.18 16.89 7.72
C ASP A 406 19.21 17.60 6.78
N THR A 407 18.89 18.85 7.11
CA THR A 407 18.03 19.72 6.30
C THR A 407 18.78 20.45 5.20
N ALA A 408 20.13 20.38 5.18
CA ALA A 408 20.92 20.93 4.10
C ALA A 408 20.76 20.08 2.83
N THR A 409 20.67 20.76 1.70
CA THR A 409 20.48 20.11 0.40
C THR A 409 21.48 20.62 -0.63
N VAL A 410 21.78 19.78 -1.61
CA VAL A 410 22.63 20.08 -2.77
C VAL A 410 21.86 19.91 -4.07
N ASP A 411 22.16 20.72 -5.09
CA ASP A 411 21.63 20.59 -6.45
C ASP A 411 22.69 20.14 -7.47
N ASP A 412 23.97 20.09 -7.07
CA ASP A 412 25.12 19.64 -7.85
C ASP A 412 25.48 18.18 -7.58
N TRP A 413 24.53 17.27 -7.79
CA TRP A 413 24.70 15.83 -7.58
C TRP A 413 24.48 15.03 -8.86
N TRP A 414 25.03 13.82 -8.94
CA TRP A 414 24.96 12.95 -10.12
C TRP A 414 24.35 11.60 -9.77
N GLY A 415 23.53 11.03 -10.66
CA GLY A 415 22.81 9.79 -10.36
C GLY A 415 23.72 8.62 -9.96
N TRP A 416 24.83 8.42 -10.68
CA TRP A 416 25.77 7.33 -10.39
C TRP A 416 26.54 7.53 -9.08
N SER A 417 26.99 8.75 -8.79
CA SER A 417 27.69 9.00 -7.52
C SER A 417 26.73 8.87 -6.34
N THR A 418 25.50 9.35 -6.47
CA THR A 418 24.44 9.13 -5.47
C THR A 418 24.14 7.64 -5.28
N TYR A 419 24.02 6.86 -6.35
CA TYR A 419 23.82 5.42 -6.25
C TYR A 419 24.96 4.73 -5.47
N LEU A 420 26.21 5.07 -5.76
CA LEU A 420 27.37 4.51 -5.05
C LEU A 420 27.41 4.91 -3.57
N LEU A 421 26.91 6.09 -3.22
CA LEU A 421 26.76 6.53 -1.82
C LEU A 421 25.65 5.76 -1.09
N LEU A 422 24.58 5.38 -1.79
CA LEU A 422 23.42 4.71 -1.23
C LEU A 422 23.50 3.18 -1.29
N LYS A 423 24.51 2.59 -1.94
CA LYS A 423 24.59 1.12 -2.10
C LYS A 423 24.64 0.36 -0.76
N ASP A 424 25.18 0.99 0.28
CA ASP A 424 25.27 0.47 1.65
C ASP A 424 24.47 1.39 2.61
N TYR A 425 23.27 1.79 2.21
CA TYR A 425 22.50 2.83 2.89
C TYR A 425 21.91 2.40 4.23
N HIS A 426 22.43 3.01 5.30
CA HIS A 426 21.95 2.83 6.68
C HIS A 426 21.90 4.18 7.39
N PRO A 427 20.91 5.03 7.07
CA PRO A 427 20.84 6.36 7.63
C PRO A 427 20.56 6.29 9.14
N THR A 428 21.09 7.28 9.85
CA THR A 428 20.96 7.45 11.30
C THR A 428 20.29 8.78 11.60
N GLY A 429 19.73 8.91 12.80
CA GLY A 429 19.05 10.11 13.23
C GLY A 429 17.66 9.81 13.79
N ASN A 430 16.98 10.86 14.21
CA ASN A 430 15.66 10.80 14.79
C ASN A 430 14.58 10.83 13.67
N THR A 431 13.61 9.93 13.76
CA THR A 431 12.45 9.83 12.86
C THR A 431 11.28 10.73 13.27
N ASN A 432 11.44 11.48 14.37
CA ASN A 432 10.53 12.42 15.04
C ASN A 432 9.09 12.38 14.55
#